data_AF-A0A815VH27-F1
#
_entry.id   AF-A0A815VH27-F1
#
_cell.length_a   1.000
_cell.length_b   1.000
_cell.length_c   1.000
_cell.angle_alpha   90.00
_cell.angle_beta   90.00
_cell.angle_gamma   90.00
#
_symmetry.space_group_name_H-M   'P 1'
#
loop_
_entity.id
_entity.type
_entity.pdbx_description
1 polymer ?
#
loop_
_entity_poly.entity_id
_entity_poly.type
_entity_poly.pdbx_seq_one_letter_code
_entity_poly.pdbx_strand_id
1 'polypeptide(L)'
;MANEERQQENIQAPVTPWNLAIYYRRIFPSHVYCKWLAYGEPAACPQFSQREFSFTLENDVYRRYLSFTNHIEFEKELIKMCPEKIDIGAVYSAKPKDHKMLSTAQFYPIERELVFDIDMTDYDDVRFCCRGADICSKCWTLMRFAMQIIDRVLYGLFSLSRNARK
;
A
#
# COMPACT_ATOMS: atom_id res chain seq x y z
N MET A 1 44.64 4.43 -18.79
CA MET A 1 43.80 5.14 -17.79
C MET A 1 42.60 4.27 -17.54
N ALA A 2 42.63 3.46 -16.48
CA ALA A 2 41.55 2.57 -16.12
C ALA A 2 40.45 3.41 -15.43
N ASN A 3 39.22 3.28 -15.92
CA ASN A 3 38.05 3.97 -15.40
C ASN A 3 37.58 3.19 -14.16
N GLU A 4 37.95 3.64 -12.97
CA GLU A 4 37.44 3.12 -11.71
C GLU A 4 36.01 3.62 -11.52
N GLU A 5 35.05 2.91 -12.11
CA GLU A 5 33.64 3.05 -11.76
C GLU A 5 33.48 2.58 -10.32
N ARG A 6 33.35 3.54 -9.40
CA ARG A 6 32.96 3.29 -8.01
C ARG A 6 31.61 2.57 -8.04
N GLN A 7 31.63 1.28 -7.81
CA GLN A 7 30.46 0.52 -7.40
C GLN A 7 30.05 1.06 -6.04
N GLN A 8 29.08 1.96 -6.05
CA GLN A 8 28.46 2.45 -4.83
C GLN A 8 27.60 1.29 -4.32
N GLU A 9 28.20 0.42 -3.50
CA GLU A 9 27.47 -0.61 -2.77
C GLU A 9 26.38 0.10 -1.97
N ASN A 10 25.14 -0.05 -2.44
CA ASN A 10 23.97 0.44 -1.76
C ASN A 10 23.74 -0.46 -0.54
N ILE A 11 24.48 -0.23 0.54
CA ILE A 11 24.25 -0.89 1.82
C ILE A 11 22.95 -0.32 2.38
N GLN A 12 21.83 -0.85 1.92
CA GLN A 12 20.54 -0.58 2.49
C GLN A 12 20.53 -1.25 3.87
N ALA A 13 20.78 -0.46 4.91
CA ALA A 13 20.78 -0.95 6.28
C ALA A 13 19.47 -1.72 6.53
N PRO A 14 19.53 -2.94 7.10
CA PRO A 14 18.35 -3.76 7.27
C PRO A 14 17.32 -3.03 8.14
N VAL A 15 16.05 -3.15 7.78
CA VAL A 15 14.96 -2.65 8.62
C VAL A 15 14.98 -3.46 9.91
N THR A 16 15.20 -2.78 11.04
CA THR A 16 15.16 -3.41 12.37
C THR A 16 13.80 -3.17 13.03
N PRO A 17 13.36 -4.05 13.95
CA PRO A 17 12.14 -3.81 14.73
C PRO A 17 12.15 -2.45 15.45
N TRP A 18 13.32 -2.00 15.91
CA TRP A 18 13.48 -0.70 16.56
C TRP A 18 13.22 0.48 15.62
N ASN A 19 13.83 0.47 14.42
CA ASN A 19 13.64 1.55 13.46
C ASN A 19 12.21 1.58 12.92
N LEU A 20 11.60 0.40 12.72
CA LEU A 20 10.19 0.29 12.32
C LEU A 20 9.24 0.84 13.40
N ALA A 21 9.51 0.55 14.68
CA ALA A 21 8.74 1.10 15.79
C ALA A 21 8.86 2.64 15.87
N ILE A 22 10.06 3.19 15.62
CA ILE A 22 10.25 4.64 15.53
C ILE A 22 9.46 5.22 14.36
N TYR A 23 9.52 4.57 13.20
CA TYR A 23 8.79 4.99 12.01
C TYR A 23 7.28 5.10 12.29
N TYR A 24 6.65 4.05 12.83
CA TYR A 24 5.22 4.10 13.16
C TYR A 24 4.88 5.11 14.25
N ARG A 25 5.77 5.35 15.22
CA ARG A 25 5.51 6.29 16.31
C ARG A 25 5.70 7.76 15.92
N ARG A 26 6.58 8.07 14.96
CA ARG A 26 7.04 9.45 14.71
C ARG A 26 6.91 9.94 13.28
N ILE A 27 6.83 9.04 12.30
CA ILE A 27 6.97 9.38 10.88
C ILE A 27 5.72 8.99 10.08
N PHE A 28 5.16 7.80 10.33
CA PHE A 28 4.02 7.31 9.58
C PHE A 28 2.82 8.28 9.71
N PRO A 29 2.26 8.82 8.60
CA PRO A 29 1.24 9.86 8.65
C PRO A 29 -0.16 9.27 8.88
N SER A 30 -0.38 8.64 10.03
CA SER A 30 -1.60 7.89 10.40
C SER A 30 -2.89 8.67 10.13
N HIS A 31 -2.92 9.95 10.53
CA HIS A 31 -4.07 10.83 10.34
C HIS A 31 -4.42 11.05 8.85
N VAL A 32 -3.43 11.43 8.02
CA VAL A 32 -3.64 11.69 6.58
C VAL A 32 -3.99 10.39 5.85
N TYR A 33 -3.35 9.29 6.23
CA TYR A 33 -3.60 7.96 5.68
C TYR A 33 -5.05 7.52 5.93
N CYS A 34 -5.55 7.67 7.15
CA CYS A 34 -6.95 7.34 7.47
C CYS A 34 -7.94 8.31 6.81
N LYS A 35 -7.60 9.60 6.70
CA LYS A 35 -8.43 10.59 5.98
C LYS A 35 -8.59 10.22 4.50
N TRP A 36 -7.51 9.77 3.85
CA TRP A 36 -7.57 9.27 2.48
C TRP A 36 -8.52 8.06 2.35
N LEU A 37 -8.35 7.06 3.22
CA LEU A 37 -9.15 5.82 3.18
C LEU A 37 -10.60 5.98 3.65
N ALA A 38 -10.89 7.09 4.31
CA ALA A 38 -12.24 7.54 4.63
C ALA A 38 -12.89 8.35 3.48
N TYR A 39 -12.21 8.54 2.35
CA TYR A 39 -12.69 9.33 1.21
C TYR A 39 -13.17 10.76 1.58
N GLY A 40 -12.63 11.35 2.65
CA GLY A 40 -13.13 12.59 3.24
C GLY A 40 -12.86 12.66 4.73
N GLU A 41 -13.67 13.43 5.48
CA GLU A 41 -13.52 13.51 6.94
C GLU A 41 -13.99 12.22 7.63
N PRO A 42 -13.13 11.52 8.43
CA PRO A 42 -13.48 10.24 9.04
C PRO A 42 -14.70 10.28 9.97
N ALA A 43 -14.93 11.42 10.65
CA ALA A 43 -16.11 11.60 11.52
C ALA A 43 -17.43 11.62 10.73
N ALA A 44 -17.38 11.86 9.42
CA ALA A 44 -18.53 11.86 8.52
C ALA A 44 -18.63 10.58 7.67
N CYS A 45 -17.70 9.62 7.82
CA CYS A 45 -17.58 8.48 6.92
C CYS A 45 -17.57 7.13 7.68
N PRO A 46 -18.75 6.52 7.90
CA PRO A 46 -18.89 5.19 8.49
C PRO A 46 -18.07 4.09 7.79
N GLN A 47 -17.80 4.27 6.49
CA GLN A 47 -17.13 3.31 5.62
C GLN A 47 -15.69 3.00 6.06
N PHE A 48 -14.99 3.94 6.71
CA PHE A 48 -13.64 3.66 7.22
C PHE A 48 -13.63 2.49 8.21
N SER A 49 -14.65 2.40 9.07
CA SER A 49 -14.77 1.30 10.04
C SER A 49 -15.05 -0.06 9.41
N GLN A 50 -15.45 -0.07 8.14
CA GLN A 50 -15.75 -1.26 7.35
C GLN A 50 -14.60 -1.60 6.37
N ARG A 51 -13.54 -0.79 6.33
CA ARG A 51 -12.33 -1.07 5.56
C ARG A 51 -11.54 -2.21 6.19
N GLU A 52 -11.19 -3.21 5.38
CA GLU A 52 -10.26 -4.25 5.77
C GLU A 52 -8.81 -3.73 5.71
N PHE A 53 -8.05 -4.07 6.73
CA PHE A 53 -6.60 -4.03 6.74
C PHE A 53 -6.06 -5.43 7.02
N SER A 54 -4.89 -5.72 6.48
CA SER A 54 -4.07 -6.84 6.92
C SER A 54 -2.68 -6.41 7.32
N PHE A 55 -2.17 -7.06 8.36
CA PHE A 55 -0.82 -6.87 8.87
C PHE A 55 -0.02 -8.16 8.70
N THR A 56 1.16 -8.04 8.12
CA THR A 56 2.18 -9.09 8.16
C THR A 56 3.15 -8.76 9.28
N LEU A 57 3.25 -9.64 10.26
CA LEU A 57 4.15 -9.51 11.41
C LEU A 57 5.41 -10.33 11.19
N GLU A 58 6.33 -10.29 12.16
CA GLU A 58 7.53 -11.13 12.19
C GLU A 58 7.18 -12.61 11.97
N ASN A 59 8.06 -13.33 11.26
CA ASN A 59 7.87 -14.72 10.81
C ASN A 59 6.70 -14.90 9.83
N ASP A 60 6.43 -13.88 9.01
CA ASP A 60 5.35 -13.86 8.00
C ASP A 60 3.95 -14.20 8.57
N VAL A 61 3.73 -13.89 9.86
CA VAL A 61 2.42 -14.11 10.48
C VAL A 61 1.44 -13.09 9.92
N TYR A 62 0.54 -13.58 9.08
CA TYR A 62 -0.45 -12.76 8.39
C TYR A 62 -1.76 -12.65 9.17
N ARG A 63 -2.15 -11.43 9.56
CA ARG A 63 -3.41 -11.11 10.25
C ARG A 63 -4.32 -10.31 9.35
N ARG A 64 -5.43 -10.92 8.92
CA ARG A 64 -6.47 -10.30 8.09
C ARG A 64 -7.66 -9.82 8.88
N TYR A 65 -8.58 -9.16 8.18
CA TYR A 65 -9.87 -8.70 8.70
C TYR A 65 -9.70 -7.76 9.90
N LEU A 66 -8.62 -6.98 9.92
CA LEU A 66 -8.49 -5.86 10.84
C LEU A 66 -9.34 -4.71 10.31
N SER A 67 -9.90 -3.91 11.21
CA SER A 67 -10.69 -2.73 10.86
C SER A 67 -10.77 -1.79 12.05
N PHE A 68 -10.74 -0.48 11.78
CA PHE A 68 -10.55 0.55 12.81
C PHE A 68 -11.59 1.63 12.68
N THR A 69 -12.10 2.13 13.80
CA THR A 69 -13.18 3.13 13.80
C THR A 69 -12.66 4.53 13.48
N ASN A 70 -11.39 4.82 13.81
CA ASN A 70 -10.75 6.11 13.58
C ASN A 70 -9.22 5.96 13.54
N HIS A 71 -8.53 7.05 13.20
CA HIS A 71 -7.07 7.09 13.10
C HIS A 71 -6.36 6.79 14.44
N ILE A 72 -6.96 7.11 15.58
CA ILE A 72 -6.38 6.87 16.91
C ILE A 72 -6.33 5.37 17.20
N GLU A 73 -7.43 4.64 16.90
CA GLU A 73 -7.48 3.18 17.04
C GLU A 73 -6.46 2.51 16.10
N PHE A 74 -6.36 2.99 14.85
CA PHE A 74 -5.41 2.50 13.86
C PHE A 74 -3.96 2.71 14.29
N GLU A 75 -3.61 3.95 14.68
CA GLU A 75 -2.26 4.31 15.12
C GLU A 75 -1.82 3.52 16.36
N LYS A 76 -2.72 3.39 17.34
CA LYS A 76 -2.46 2.58 18.54
C LYS A 76 -2.14 1.13 18.18
N GLU A 77 -2.89 0.54 17.26
CA GLU A 77 -2.66 -0.85 16.86
C GLU A 77 -1.41 -0.99 15.98
N LEU A 78 -1.10 -0.02 15.11
CA LEU A 78 0.15 0.02 14.35
C LEU A 78 1.38 0.05 15.27
N ILE A 79 1.38 0.92 16.28
CA ILE A 79 2.49 1.03 17.24
C ILE A 79 2.62 -0.24 18.07
N LYS A 80 1.49 -0.86 18.44
CA LYS A 80 1.45 -2.07 19.25
C LYS A 80 1.90 -3.31 18.49
N MET A 81 1.40 -3.51 17.27
CA MET A 81 1.70 -4.70 16.46
C MET A 81 2.99 -4.55 15.66
N CYS A 82 3.39 -3.32 15.34
CA CYS A 82 4.60 -2.98 14.56
C CYS A 82 4.76 -3.86 13.30
N PRO A 83 3.78 -3.88 12.38
CA PRO A 83 3.78 -4.81 11.26
C PRO A 83 4.88 -4.49 10.22
N GLU A 84 5.47 -5.52 9.63
CA GLU A 84 6.43 -5.40 8.52
C GLU A 84 5.76 -4.96 7.22
N LYS A 85 4.51 -5.41 6.99
CA LYS A 85 3.71 -5.05 5.81
C LYS A 85 2.29 -4.69 6.24
N ILE A 86 1.72 -3.73 5.54
CA ILE A 86 0.32 -3.31 5.68
C ILE A 86 -0.33 -3.43 4.31
N ASP A 87 -1.39 -4.22 4.19
CA ASP A 87 -2.21 -4.24 2.99
C ASP A 87 -3.59 -3.64 3.26
N ILE A 88 -4.10 -2.92 2.26
CA ILE A 88 -5.43 -2.32 2.28
C ILE A 88 -6.38 -3.21 1.48
N GLY A 89 -7.46 -3.63 2.13
CA GLY A 89 -8.52 -4.43 1.54
C GLY A 89 -9.72 -3.61 1.05
N ALA A 90 -10.84 -4.28 0.82
CA ALA A 90 -12.10 -3.66 0.43
C ALA A 90 -12.80 -2.98 1.62
N VAL A 91 -13.76 -2.10 1.34
CA VAL A 91 -14.84 -1.77 2.28
C VAL A 91 -15.88 -2.89 2.21
N TYR A 92 -16.30 -3.40 3.36
CA TYR A 92 -17.28 -4.48 3.48
C TYR A 92 -18.64 -3.97 3.94
N SER A 93 -19.67 -4.82 3.88
CA SER A 93 -21.00 -4.56 4.41
C SER A 93 -21.08 -4.40 5.94
N ALA A 94 -20.07 -4.88 6.66
CA ALA A 94 -19.92 -4.77 8.10
C ALA A 94 -18.43 -4.67 8.47
N LYS A 95 -18.13 -4.41 9.74
CA LYS A 95 -16.74 -4.29 10.20
C LYS A 95 -16.00 -5.61 10.00
N PRO A 96 -14.88 -5.65 9.26
CA PRO A 96 -14.09 -6.86 9.06
C PRO A 96 -13.72 -7.60 10.34
N LYS A 97 -13.41 -6.88 11.43
CA LYS A 97 -13.06 -7.55 12.71
C LYS A 97 -14.17 -8.42 13.30
N ASP A 98 -15.42 -8.16 12.91
CA ASP A 98 -16.60 -8.88 13.38
C ASP A 98 -17.05 -9.99 12.41
N HIS A 99 -16.32 -10.25 11.31
CA HIS A 99 -16.71 -11.18 10.24
C HIS A 99 -17.10 -12.58 10.73
N LYS A 100 -16.47 -13.08 11.80
CA LYS A 100 -16.76 -14.41 12.36
C LYS A 100 -18.15 -14.53 12.99
N MET A 101 -18.77 -13.41 13.33
CA MET A 101 -20.12 -13.37 13.91
C MET A 101 -21.21 -13.25 12.83
N LEU A 102 -20.82 -13.13 11.56
CA LEU A 102 -21.71 -12.84 10.45
C LEU A 102 -21.72 -14.01 9.47
N SER A 103 -22.89 -14.27 8.89
CA SER A 103 -22.97 -15.20 7.75
C SER A 103 -22.37 -14.60 6.48
N THR A 104 -22.05 -15.43 5.50
CA THR A 104 -21.57 -14.98 4.17
C THR A 104 -22.57 -14.06 3.46
N ALA A 105 -23.87 -14.22 3.72
CA ALA A 105 -24.90 -13.33 3.18
C ALA A 105 -24.88 -11.93 3.83
N GLN A 106 -24.31 -11.80 5.03
CA GLN A 106 -24.23 -10.55 5.80
C GLN A 106 -22.87 -9.86 5.69
N PHE A 107 -21.82 -10.60 5.33
CA PHE A 107 -20.45 -10.09 5.21
C PHE A 107 -19.90 -10.29 3.79
N TYR A 108 -19.89 -9.22 3.00
CA TYR A 108 -19.43 -9.22 1.61
C TYR A 108 -18.74 -7.88 1.26
N PRO A 109 -17.80 -7.89 0.30
CA PRO A 109 -17.14 -6.67 -0.15
C PRO A 109 -18.11 -5.79 -0.94
N ILE A 110 -18.08 -4.47 -0.68
CA ILE A 110 -18.92 -3.47 -1.35
C ILE A 110 -18.11 -2.70 -2.38
N GLU A 111 -16.96 -2.16 -1.98
CA GLU A 111 -16.15 -1.29 -2.84
C GLU A 111 -14.66 -1.41 -2.52
N ARG A 112 -13.84 -1.10 -3.51
CA ARG A 112 -12.38 -1.01 -3.41
C ARG A 112 -11.89 -0.10 -4.51
N GLU A 113 -10.76 0.55 -4.27
CA GLU A 113 -10.01 1.29 -5.27
C GLU A 113 -9.64 0.37 -6.45
N LEU A 114 -9.77 0.91 -7.66
CA LEU A 114 -9.14 0.30 -8.83
C LEU A 114 -7.62 0.45 -8.68
N VAL A 115 -6.91 -0.66 -8.65
CA VAL A 115 -5.44 -0.69 -8.48
C VAL A 115 -4.79 -1.42 -9.65
N PHE A 116 -3.59 -0.97 -10.01
CA PHE A 116 -2.73 -1.61 -11.01
C PHE A 116 -1.41 -1.94 -10.34
N ASP A 117 -0.94 -3.17 -10.55
CA ASP A 117 0.37 -3.63 -10.09
C ASP A 117 1.21 -3.90 -11.34
N ILE A 118 2.33 -3.18 -11.47
CA ILE A 118 3.22 -3.29 -12.63
C ILE A 118 4.59 -3.64 -12.07
N ASP A 119 5.03 -4.85 -12.36
CA ASP A 119 6.31 -5.35 -11.88
C ASP A 119 7.38 -5.25 -12.97
N MET A 120 8.63 -5.08 -12.55
CA MET A 120 9.76 -5.02 -13.48
C MET A 120 10.15 -6.42 -14.01
N THR A 121 9.88 -7.47 -13.23
CA THR A 121 10.16 -8.88 -13.62
C THR A 121 9.37 -9.30 -14.84
N ASP A 122 8.17 -8.74 -15.06
CA ASP A 122 7.35 -8.96 -16.27
C ASP A 122 8.04 -8.50 -17.57
N TYR A 123 9.09 -7.68 -17.47
CA TYR A 123 9.86 -7.17 -18.60
C TYR A 123 11.22 -7.87 -18.77
N ASP A 124 11.46 -8.98 -18.08
CA ASP A 124 12.74 -9.68 -18.16
C ASP A 124 13.11 -10.05 -19.60
N ASP A 125 12.19 -10.53 -20.40
CA ASP A 125 12.44 -10.92 -21.79
C ASP A 125 12.84 -9.75 -22.71
N VAL A 126 12.47 -8.52 -22.38
CA VAL A 126 12.72 -7.31 -23.20
C VAL A 126 13.74 -6.33 -22.59
N ARG A 127 14.26 -6.60 -21.38
CA ARG A 127 15.33 -5.81 -20.76
C ARG A 127 16.64 -6.57 -20.71
N PHE A 128 17.71 -5.90 -21.15
CA PHE A 128 19.05 -6.51 -21.27
C PHE A 128 20.05 -5.99 -20.22
N CYS A 129 19.66 -5.02 -19.39
CA CYS A 129 20.55 -4.40 -18.41
C CYS A 129 20.45 -5.00 -16.99
N CYS A 130 19.35 -5.67 -16.65
CA CYS A 130 19.06 -6.25 -15.33
C CYS A 130 18.21 -7.53 -15.51
N ARG A 131 18.06 -8.34 -14.45
CA ARG A 131 17.23 -9.57 -14.42
C ARG A 131 16.53 -9.70 -13.06
N GLY A 132 15.40 -10.40 -12.98
CA GLY A 132 14.71 -10.66 -11.72
C GLY A 132 14.36 -9.38 -10.94
N ALA A 133 14.72 -9.31 -9.66
CA ALA A 133 14.41 -8.14 -8.83
C ALA A 133 15.32 -6.92 -9.09
N ASP A 134 16.42 -7.08 -9.85
CA ASP A 134 17.39 -6.00 -10.04
C ASP A 134 16.83 -4.89 -10.94
N ILE A 135 17.11 -3.65 -10.58
CA ILE A 135 16.68 -2.46 -11.34
C ILE A 135 17.83 -1.46 -11.54
N CYS A 136 17.80 -0.72 -12.64
CA CYS A 136 18.69 0.41 -12.89
C CYS A 136 17.96 1.54 -13.64
N SER A 137 18.62 2.69 -13.80
CA SER A 137 18.08 3.84 -14.51
C SER A 137 17.66 3.56 -15.96
N LYS A 138 18.27 2.56 -16.61
CA LYS A 138 17.93 2.15 -17.98
C LYS A 138 16.54 1.49 -18.01
N CYS A 139 16.36 0.36 -17.31
CA CYS A 139 15.08 -0.35 -17.30
C CYS A 139 13.97 0.39 -16.55
N TRP A 140 14.29 1.31 -15.61
CA TRP A 140 13.28 2.17 -14.97
C TRP A 140 12.49 3.03 -15.97
N THR A 141 13.03 3.25 -17.16
CA THR A 141 12.30 3.90 -18.26
C THR A 141 11.02 3.15 -18.64
N LEU A 142 10.97 1.83 -18.47
CA LEU A 142 9.75 1.03 -18.70
C LEU A 142 8.63 1.43 -17.74
N MET A 143 8.93 1.59 -16.44
CA MET A 143 7.95 2.06 -15.44
C MET A 143 7.47 3.48 -15.75
N ARG A 144 8.36 4.36 -16.22
CA ARG A 144 7.98 5.71 -16.66
C ARG A 144 6.96 5.67 -17.80
N PHE A 145 7.20 4.85 -18.82
CA PHE A 145 6.25 4.69 -19.92
C PHE A 145 4.94 4.04 -19.46
N ALA A 146 5.00 3.01 -18.62
CA ALA A 146 3.82 2.35 -18.09
C ALA A 146 2.91 3.33 -17.33
N MET A 147 3.47 4.14 -16.44
CA MET A 147 2.73 5.20 -15.73
C MET A 147 2.12 6.22 -16.69
N GLN A 148 2.86 6.69 -17.70
CA GLN A 148 2.36 7.68 -18.66
C GLN A 148 1.22 7.13 -19.52
N ILE A 149 1.32 5.88 -19.95
CA ILE A 149 0.29 5.22 -20.76
C ILE A 149 -0.98 5.02 -19.92
N ILE A 150 -0.84 4.49 -18.71
CA ILE A 150 -1.98 4.26 -17.81
C ILE A 150 -2.63 5.59 -17.40
N ASP A 151 -1.85 6.60 -17.02
CA ASP A 151 -2.36 7.96 -16.73
C ASP A 151 -3.18 8.48 -17.92
N ARG A 152 -2.63 8.41 -19.14
CA ARG A 152 -3.34 8.86 -20.34
C ARG A 152 -4.64 8.08 -20.59
N VAL A 153 -4.66 6.78 -20.37
CA VAL A 153 -5.86 5.95 -20.54
C VAL A 153 -6.91 6.29 -19.48
N LEU A 154 -6.52 6.35 -18.21
CA LEU A 154 -7.41 6.64 -17.09
C LEU A 154 -8.05 8.03 -17.18
N TYR A 155 -7.27 9.06 -17.53
CA TYR A 155 -7.77 10.43 -17.62
C TYR A 155 -8.39 10.76 -18.98
N GLY A 156 -7.80 10.26 -20.07
CA GLY A 156 -8.22 10.58 -21.42
C GLY A 156 -9.41 9.74 -21.92
N LEU A 157 -9.47 8.45 -21.56
CA LEU A 157 -10.52 7.54 -22.03
C LEU A 157 -11.58 7.32 -20.96
N PHE A 158 -11.18 7.03 -19.72
CA PHE A 158 -12.12 6.76 -18.62
C PHE A 158 -12.58 8.03 -17.89
N SER A 159 -12.03 9.19 -18.24
CA SER A 159 -12.43 10.49 -17.67
C SER A 159 -12.40 10.51 -16.14
N LEU A 160 -11.45 9.78 -15.52
CA LEU A 160 -11.23 9.91 -14.08
C LEU A 160 -10.81 11.34 -13.75
N SER A 161 -11.20 11.84 -12.57
CA SER A 161 -10.83 13.20 -12.14
C SER A 161 -9.44 13.19 -11.51
N ARG A 162 -8.56 14.11 -11.92
CA ARG A 162 -7.28 14.37 -11.22
C ARG A 162 -7.48 14.99 -9.84
N ASN A 163 -8.68 15.51 -9.56
CA ASN A 163 -9.01 16.09 -8.27
C ASN A 163 -9.57 15.00 -7.35
N ALA A 164 -8.71 14.46 -6.47
CA ALA A 164 -9.18 14.10 -5.13
C ALA A 164 -9.68 15.41 -4.50
N ARG A 165 -10.97 15.46 -4.16
CA ARG A 165 -11.75 16.68 -3.96
C ARG A 165 -11.08 17.70 -3.02
N LYS A 166 -11.24 18.99 -3.36
CA LYS A 166 -11.08 20.13 -2.45
C LYS A 166 -11.86 19.92 -1.15
#